data_AF-A0A4D4MF02-F1
#
_entry.id   AF-A0A4D4MF02-F1
#
_cell.length_a   1.000
_cell.length_b   1.000
_cell.length_c   1.000
_cell.angle_alpha   90.00
_cell.angle_beta   90.00
_cell.angle_gamma   90.00
#
_symmetry.space_group_name_H-M   'P 1'
#
loop_
_entity.id
_entity.type
_entity.pdbx_description
1 polymer ?
#
loop_
_entity_poly.entity_id
_entity_poly.type
_entity_poly.pdbx_seq_one_letter_code
_entity_poly.pdbx_strand_id
1 'polypeptide(L)' 'MTIPVLGISSSHGSIPDMAAAISPWAENVTGVVIPQAGHFIPDEQPDATVDALTAFIDHTRAG' A
#
# COMPACT_ATOMS: atom_id res chain seq x y z
N MET A 1 -10.96 -12.35 -2.83
CA MET A 1 -9.81 -13.15 -2.33
C MET A 1 -9.59 -12.85 -0.86
N THR A 2 -9.18 -13.85 -0.07
CA THR A 2 -9.14 -13.78 1.40
C THR A 2 -7.74 -13.55 1.99
N ILE A 3 -6.70 -13.59 1.16
CA ILE A 3 -5.34 -13.25 1.61
C ILE A 3 -5.23 -11.76 1.95
N PRO A 4 -4.37 -11.36 2.91
CA PRO A 4 -4.09 -9.95 3.16
C PRO A 4 -3.48 -9.26 1.93
N VAL A 5 -3.98 -8.06 1.61
CA VAL A 5 -3.49 -7.22 0.50
C VAL A 5 -3.17 -5.82 1.01
N LEU A 6 -2.02 -5.29 0.58
CA LEU A 6 -1.62 -3.90 0.83
C LEU A 6 -1.85 -3.06 -0.44
N GLY A 7 -2.69 -2.05 -0.36
CA GLY A 7 -2.83 -0.99 -1.36
C GLY A 7 -1.94 0.20 -1.00
N ILE A 8 -0.97 0.53 -1.86
CA ILE A 8 -0.09 1.69 -1.69
C ILE A 8 -0.54 2.80 -2.65
N SER A 9 -0.93 3.94 -2.09
CA SER A 9 -1.22 5.19 -2.79
C SER A 9 -0.11 6.22 -2.58
N SER A 10 -0.10 7.28 -3.38
CA SER A 10 0.82 8.42 -3.20
C SER A 10 0.07 9.74 -3.13
N SER A 11 0.69 10.73 -2.47
CA SER A 11 0.07 12.04 -2.27
C SER A 11 -0.16 12.83 -3.57
N HIS A 12 0.59 12.54 -4.64
CA HIS A 12 0.48 13.19 -5.96
C HIS A 12 0.17 12.19 -7.09
N GLY A 13 -0.27 10.97 -6.76
CA GLY A 13 -0.56 9.91 -7.72
C GLY A 13 -1.91 10.06 -8.42
N SER A 14 -2.10 9.28 -9.48
CA SER A 14 -3.36 9.24 -10.25
C SER A 14 -4.49 8.48 -9.56
N ILE A 15 -4.16 7.62 -8.59
CA ILE A 15 -5.12 6.83 -7.82
C ILE A 15 -5.06 7.29 -6.36
N PRO A 16 -6.03 8.11 -5.90
CA PRO A 16 -5.99 8.71 -4.58
C PRO A 16 -6.15 7.66 -3.45
N ASP A 17 -6.85 6.56 -3.73
CA ASP A 17 -7.05 5.46 -2.80
C ASP A 17 -6.99 4.11 -3.53
N MET A 18 -5.82 3.48 -3.49
CA MET A 18 -5.57 2.19 -4.09
C MET A 18 -6.27 1.06 -3.33
N ALA A 19 -6.45 1.20 -2.01
CA ALA A 19 -7.13 0.18 -1.22
C ALA A 19 -8.60 0.09 -1.62
N ALA A 20 -9.29 1.23 -1.70
CA ALA A 20 -10.68 1.29 -2.16
C ALA A 20 -10.85 0.74 -3.59
N ALA A 21 -9.88 0.99 -4.47
CA ALA A 21 -9.89 0.43 -5.82
C ALA A 21 -9.85 -1.11 -5.78
N ILE A 22 -9.06 -1.72 -4.88
CA ILE A 22 -8.86 -3.18 -4.79
C ILE A 22 -9.98 -3.90 -4.01
N SER A 23 -10.64 -3.23 -3.06
CA SER A 23 -11.65 -3.80 -2.15
C SER A 23 -12.80 -4.59 -2.81
N PRO A 24 -13.26 -4.31 -4.04
CA PRO A 24 -14.27 -5.15 -4.70
C PRO A 24 -13.81 -6.59 -4.97
N TRP A 25 -12.50 -6.85 -4.97
CA TRP A 25 -11.92 -8.15 -5.30
C TRP A 25 -11.19 -8.82 -4.14
N ALA A 26 -10.90 -8.11 -3.05
CA ALA A 26 -10.18 -8.62 -1.87
C ALA A 26 -10.88 -8.21 -0.57
N GLU A 27 -11.01 -9.16 0.34
CA GLU A 27 -11.76 -8.98 1.60
C GLU A 27 -10.89 -8.34 2.70
N ASN A 28 -9.57 -8.57 2.68
CA ASN A 28 -8.64 -8.06 3.67
C ASN A 28 -7.65 -7.09 3.00
N VAL A 29 -8.04 -5.83 2.88
CA VAL A 29 -7.23 -4.78 2.25
C VAL A 29 -6.82 -3.74 3.28
N THR A 30 -5.51 -3.53 3.41
CA THR A 30 -4.93 -2.43 4.17
C THR A 30 -4.47 -1.35 3.19
N GLY A 31 -4.78 -0.08 3.47
CA GLY A 31 -4.37 1.06 2.66
C GLY A 31 -3.32 1.91 3.35
N VAL A 32 -2.31 2.36 2.60
CA VAL A 32 -1.34 3.37 3.03
C VAL A 32 -1.16 4.43 1.94
N VAL A 33 -0.86 5.65 2.36
CA VAL A 33 -0.50 6.75 1.45
C VAL A 33 0.94 7.18 1.75
N ILE A 34 1.83 7.07 0.76
CA ILE A 34 3.20 7.54 0.88
C ILE A 34 3.25 9.03 0.48
N PRO A 35 3.68 9.94 1.38
CA PRO A 35 3.74 11.36 1.10
C PRO A 35 4.91 11.68 0.17
N GLN A 36 4.84 12.81 -0.53
CA GLN A 36 5.91 13.32 -1.40
C GLN A 36 6.33 12.33 -2.49
N ALA A 37 5.37 11.54 -2.98
CA ALA A 37 5.51 10.64 -4.12
C ALA A 37 4.41 10.90 -5.16
N GLY A 38 4.73 10.61 -6.41
CA GLY A 38 3.88 10.60 -7.59
C GLY A 38 3.66 9.18 -8.08
N HIS A 39 3.90 8.92 -9.36
CA HIS A 39 3.57 7.63 -9.97
C HIS A 39 4.58 6.52 -9.62
N PHE A 40 5.86 6.87 -9.51
CA PHE A 40 6.94 5.91 -9.29
C PHE A 40 7.30 5.85 -7.80
N ILE A 41 6.34 5.47 -6.97
CA ILE A 41 6.45 5.49 -5.50
C ILE A 41 7.74 4.82 -4.98
N PRO A 42 8.14 3.62 -5.45
CA PRO A 42 9.36 2.97 -4.98
C PRO A 42 10.65 3.74 -5.32
N ASP A 43 10.69 4.41 -6.46
CA ASP A 43 11.84 5.22 -6.91
C ASP A 43 11.90 6.56 -6.18
N GLU A 44 10.75 7.18 -5.94
CA GLU A 44 10.64 8.52 -5.37
C GLU A 44 10.72 8.52 -3.83
N GLN A 45 10.24 7.45 -3.19
CA GLN A 45 10.22 7.27 -1.73
C GLN A 45 10.59 5.83 -1.37
N PRO A 46 11.85 5.41 -1.61
CA PRO A 46 12.29 4.03 -1.41
C PRO A 46 12.18 3.58 0.05
N ASP A 47 12.64 4.40 0.99
CA ASP A 47 12.64 4.05 2.42
C ASP A 47 11.21 3.87 2.95
N ALA A 48 10.31 4.83 2.65
CA ALA A 48 8.91 4.73 3.05
C ALA A 48 8.19 3.52 2.41
N THR A 49 8.57 3.15 1.19
CA THR A 49 8.05 1.96 0.51
C THR A 49 8.49 0.69 1.24
N VAL A 50 9.78 0.58 1.59
CA VAL A 50 10.33 -0.56 2.32
C VAL A 50 9.71 -0.67 3.71
N ASP A 51 9.54 0.43 4.43
CA ASP A 51 8.92 0.45 5.75
C ASP A 51 7.48 -0.05 5.70
N ALA A 52 6.68 0.43 4.74
CA ALA A 52 5.29 0.01 4.57
C ALA A 52 5.19 -1.50 4.26
N LEU A 53 6.04 -2.00 3.35
CA LEU A 53 6.09 -3.42 3.01
C LEU A 53 6.50 -4.27 4.21
N THR A 54 7.56 -3.88 4.91
CA THR A 54 8.07 -4.63 6.06
C THR A 54 7.04 -4.69 7.17
N ALA A 55 6.43 -3.55 7.53
CA ALA A 55 5.39 -3.49 8.55
C ALA A 55 4.18 -4.38 8.22
N PHE A 56 3.72 -4.36 6.96
CA PHE A 56 2.60 -5.17 6.51
C PHE A 56 2.90 -6.68 6.56
N ILE A 57 4.08 -7.08 6.08
CA ILE A 57 4.48 -8.49 6.04
C ILE A 57 4.72 -9.01 7.47
N ASP A 58 5.37 -8.24 8.33
CA ASP A 58 5.63 -8.66 9.72
C ASP A 58 4.34 -8.73 10.54
N HIS A 59 3.38 -7.83 10.31
CA HIS A 59 2.04 -7.95 10.90
C HIS A 59 1.34 -9.24 10.47
N THR A 60 1.47 -9.62 9.19
CA THR A 60 0.89 -10.86 8.65
C THR A 60 1.54 -12.12 9.24
N ARG A 61 2.83 -12.08 9.57
CA ARG A 61 3.53 -13.23 10.19
C ARG A 61 3.14 -13.47 11.65
N ALA A 62 2.66 -12.45 12.34
CA ALA A 62 2.25 -12.54 13.74
C ALA A 62 0.77 -12.94 13.92
N GLY A 63 -0.01 -12.96 12.83
CA GLY A 63 -1.44 -13.29 12.82
C GLY A 63 -1.76 -14.74 12.49
#